data_AF-A0A651E135-F1
#
_entry.id   AF-A0A651E135-F1
#
_cell.length_a   1.000
_cell.length_b   1.000
_cell.length_c   1.000
_cell.angle_alpha   90.00
_cell.angle_beta   90.00
_cell.angle_gamma   90.00
#
_symmetry.space_group_name_H-M   'P 1'
#
loop_
_entity.id
_entity.type
_entity.pdbx_description
1 polymer ?
#
loop_
_entity_poly.entity_id
_entity_poly.type
_entity_poly.pdbx_seq_one_letter_code
_entity_poly.pdbx_strand_id
1 'polypeptide(L)'
;MVSTGAVLGFAPDSAPTPSTAQLNAEQVVHTVGTVTAQHLAYAQALLRQLSDRLHHATHTPVGALAIVYGLLLDKRDVQQCDRQLVFLRDQEPPDVITQILQMQTDLQQLDLRLRLPLIDLVTPVLRRFSATQRQRILQNVQALIHMDNRITLSEYTLQALLQQRLQQAENRQPSAIEFHQLAPIWADCLTVLSALAHVGHSTPANKDYAFRSGVSRLPSATRHEMPDSLPQINLAAFGKSLTRLRRATPKLKQAVIDACAHTVLLDQTVTVQESELLRIVVISLNCPMPPFLDAPLHNPSS
;
A
#
# COMPACT_ATOMS: atom_id res chain seq x y z
N MET A 1 -13.02 -17.60 -30.97
CA MET A 1 -12.61 -17.39 -29.57
C MET A 1 -11.80 -16.10 -29.53
N VAL A 2 -12.44 -14.97 -29.26
CA VAL A 2 -11.78 -13.65 -29.16
C VAL A 2 -11.91 -13.21 -27.72
N SER A 3 -10.76 -12.99 -27.08
CA SER A 3 -10.63 -12.64 -25.67
C SER A 3 -10.95 -11.16 -25.47
N THR A 4 -11.96 -10.87 -24.64
CA THR A 4 -12.42 -9.51 -24.33
C THR A 4 -11.56 -8.95 -23.19
N GLY A 5 -10.62 -8.07 -23.51
CA GLY A 5 -9.89 -7.28 -22.51
C GLY A 5 -10.79 -6.20 -21.92
N ALA A 6 -10.92 -6.16 -20.61
CA ALA A 6 -11.66 -5.11 -19.90
C ALA A 6 -10.85 -3.80 -19.96
N VAL A 7 -11.45 -2.77 -20.56
CA VAL A 7 -10.88 -1.42 -20.70
C VAL A 7 -11.55 -0.52 -19.65
N LEU A 8 -10.78 0.13 -18.80
CA LEU A 8 -11.28 1.14 -17.85
C LEU A 8 -11.42 2.48 -18.59
N GLY A 9 -12.66 3.01 -18.66
CA GLY A 9 -12.95 4.36 -19.15
C GLY A 9 -13.15 5.32 -17.98
N PHE A 10 -12.42 6.44 -17.97
CA PHE A 10 -12.61 7.55 -17.04
C PHE A 10 -13.13 8.77 -17.81
N ALA A 11 -14.30 9.28 -17.42
CA ALA A 11 -14.85 10.53 -17.92
C ALA A 11 -14.24 11.71 -17.15
N PRO A 12 -13.90 12.84 -17.80
CA PRO A 12 -13.43 14.03 -17.10
C PRO A 12 -14.61 14.90 -16.68
N ASP A 13 -14.63 15.33 -15.41
CA ASP A 13 -15.49 16.42 -14.94
C ASP A 13 -14.63 17.65 -14.64
N SER A 14 -15.22 18.84 -14.82
CA SER A 14 -14.50 20.09 -15.10
C SER A 14 -14.10 20.92 -13.87
N ALA A 15 -12.99 21.68 -14.02
CA ALA A 15 -12.49 22.85 -13.24
C ALA A 15 -11.81 22.59 -11.87
N PRO A 16 -11.08 23.54 -11.22
CA PRO A 16 -10.45 24.82 -11.63
C PRO A 16 -8.91 24.88 -11.34
N THR A 17 -8.26 26.02 -11.64
CA THR A 17 -6.81 26.34 -11.48
C THR A 17 -6.26 26.27 -10.03
N PRO A 18 -5.04 25.75 -9.78
CA PRO A 18 -4.47 25.69 -8.43
C PRO A 18 -3.47 26.82 -8.13
N SER A 19 -3.55 27.37 -6.92
CA SER A 19 -2.49 28.16 -6.27
C SER A 19 -1.54 27.23 -5.49
N THR A 20 -0.24 27.52 -5.57
CA THR A 20 0.90 26.64 -5.33
C THR A 20 1.49 26.71 -3.92
N ALA A 21 1.93 25.58 -3.36
CA ALA A 21 2.93 25.52 -2.29
C ALA A 21 4.07 24.59 -2.72
N GLN A 22 5.29 25.11 -2.76
CA GLN A 22 6.51 24.43 -3.23
C GLN A 22 7.08 23.52 -2.14
N LEU A 23 7.33 22.25 -2.45
CA LEU A 23 8.08 21.31 -1.60
C LEU A 23 9.31 20.82 -2.37
N ASN A 24 10.51 21.17 -1.89
CA ASN A 24 11.78 20.79 -2.49
C ASN A 24 12.20 19.37 -2.07
N ALA A 25 12.37 18.49 -3.06
CA ALA A 25 12.73 17.08 -2.89
C ALA A 25 14.05 16.83 -2.11
N GLU A 26 14.97 17.80 -2.10
CA GLU A 26 16.25 17.69 -1.37
C GLU A 26 16.10 17.78 0.16
N GLN A 27 15.07 18.46 0.68
CA GLN A 27 14.83 18.56 2.13
C GLN A 27 14.20 17.28 2.70
N VAL A 28 13.53 16.50 1.85
CA VAL A 28 12.85 15.25 2.22
C VAL A 28 13.84 14.12 2.50
N VAL A 29 15.00 14.13 1.84
CA VAL A 29 16.05 13.10 1.99
C VAL A 29 16.83 13.25 3.31
N HIS A 30 16.93 14.47 3.86
CA HIS A 30 17.59 14.72 5.14
C HIS A 30 16.72 14.40 6.37
N THR A 31 15.44 14.09 6.18
CA THR A 31 14.48 13.78 7.27
C THR A 31 14.25 12.27 7.42
N VAL A 32 15.17 11.45 6.90
CA VAL A 32 15.12 9.99 7.07
C VAL A 32 15.67 9.64 8.45
N GLY A 33 14.79 9.41 9.41
CA GLY A 33 15.14 8.82 10.72
C GLY A 33 14.93 9.70 11.96
N THR A 34 14.52 10.96 11.81
CA THR A 34 14.13 11.82 12.94
C THR A 34 12.61 11.92 13.04
N VAL A 35 12.01 11.18 13.97
CA VAL A 35 10.62 11.41 14.38
C VAL A 35 10.58 12.80 15.02
N THR A 36 10.16 13.81 14.26
CA THR A 36 9.99 15.16 14.83
C THR A 36 8.78 15.18 15.76
N ALA A 37 8.81 16.05 16.78
CA ALA A 37 7.70 16.19 17.72
C ALA A 37 6.36 16.53 17.02
N GLN A 38 6.42 17.16 15.84
CA GLN A 38 5.26 17.44 14.99
C GLN A 38 4.64 16.17 14.38
N HIS A 39 5.45 15.22 13.89
CA HIS A 39 4.95 13.92 13.41
C HIS A 39 4.31 13.12 14.54
N LEU A 40 4.90 13.16 15.75
CA LEU A 40 4.33 12.49 16.92
C LEU A 40 2.98 13.11 17.34
N ALA A 41 2.89 14.44 17.41
CA ALA A 41 1.66 15.14 17.76
C ALA A 41 0.54 14.90 16.74
N TYR A 42 0.89 14.87 15.45
CA TYR A 42 -0.05 14.54 14.37
C TYR A 42 -0.57 13.10 14.49
N ALA A 43 0.33 12.12 14.69
CA ALA A 43 -0.06 10.73 14.89
C ALA A 43 -0.98 10.57 16.10
N GLN A 44 -0.70 11.24 17.22
CA GLN A 44 -1.55 11.23 18.40
C GLN A 44 -2.91 11.88 18.15
N ALA A 45 -2.96 13.02 17.46
CA ALA A 45 -4.21 13.70 17.12
C ALA A 45 -5.08 12.83 16.20
N LEU A 46 -4.46 12.12 15.25
CA LEU A 46 -5.14 11.21 14.35
C LEU A 46 -5.69 9.99 15.12
N LEU A 47 -4.89 9.36 15.99
CA LEU A 47 -5.34 8.22 16.79
C LEU A 47 -6.45 8.56 17.79
N ARG A 48 -6.52 9.81 18.27
CA ARG A 48 -7.64 10.29 19.12
C ARG A 48 -8.98 10.36 18.39
N GLN A 49 -9.01 10.25 17.06
CA GLN A 49 -10.25 10.19 16.29
C GLN A 49 -10.87 8.78 16.28
N LEU A 50 -10.16 7.76 16.78
CA LEU A 50 -10.70 6.41 16.91
C LEU A 50 -11.78 6.38 17.99
N SER A 51 -12.89 5.69 17.73
CA SER A 51 -13.90 5.43 18.76
C SER A 51 -13.33 4.53 19.85
N ASP A 52 -13.82 4.71 21.09
CA ASP A 52 -13.41 3.87 22.23
C ASP A 52 -13.62 2.37 21.95
N ARG A 53 -14.65 2.05 21.15
CA ARG A 53 -14.93 0.68 20.71
C ARG A 53 -13.81 0.10 19.86
N LEU A 54 -13.35 0.84 18.83
CA LEU A 54 -12.24 0.40 17.99
C LEU A 54 -10.94 0.30 18.80
N HIS A 55 -10.68 1.26 19.69
CA HIS A 55 -9.50 1.25 20.55
C HIS A 55 -9.49 0.05 21.51
N HIS A 56 -10.63 -0.31 22.10
CA HIS A 56 -10.73 -1.51 22.92
C HIS A 56 -10.53 -2.78 22.09
N ALA A 57 -11.12 -2.84 20.90
CA ALA A 57 -11.00 -3.97 19.99
C ALA A 57 -9.54 -4.24 19.55
N THR A 58 -8.66 -3.22 19.47
CA THR A 58 -7.24 -3.46 19.12
C THR A 58 -6.47 -4.26 20.17
N HIS A 59 -6.98 -4.36 21.40
CA HIS A 59 -6.30 -5.03 22.51
C HIS A 59 -6.81 -6.46 22.75
N THR A 60 -7.88 -6.87 22.06
CA THR A 60 -8.49 -8.20 22.24
C THR A 60 -8.26 -9.08 21.01
N PRO A 61 -8.06 -10.41 21.17
CA PRO A 61 -7.85 -11.31 20.02
C PRO A 61 -9.02 -11.31 19.03
N VAL A 62 -10.25 -11.36 19.54
CA VAL A 62 -11.47 -11.35 18.73
C VAL A 62 -11.66 -10.01 18.04
N GLY A 63 -11.45 -8.90 18.75
CA GLY A 63 -11.54 -7.55 18.20
C GLY A 63 -10.49 -7.28 17.11
N ALA A 64 -9.25 -7.74 17.31
CA ALA A 64 -8.18 -7.62 16.32
C ALA A 64 -8.52 -8.32 15.00
N LEU A 65 -9.05 -9.56 15.06
CA LEU A 65 -9.53 -10.28 13.88
C LEU A 65 -10.70 -9.57 13.21
N ALA A 66 -11.66 -9.10 14.02
CA ALA A 66 -12.82 -8.40 13.51
C ALA A 66 -12.45 -7.07 12.82
N ILE A 67 -11.45 -6.34 13.31
CA ILE A 67 -10.91 -5.16 12.64
C ILE A 67 -10.28 -5.54 11.29
N VAL A 68 -9.41 -6.55 11.25
CA VAL A 68 -8.73 -6.96 10.01
C VAL A 68 -9.74 -7.35 8.93
N TYR A 69 -10.70 -8.21 9.27
CA TYR A 69 -11.70 -8.67 8.31
C TYR A 69 -12.71 -7.57 7.98
N GLY A 70 -13.13 -6.78 8.97
CA GLY A 70 -14.07 -5.67 8.77
C GLY A 70 -13.52 -4.56 7.87
N LEU A 71 -12.20 -4.33 7.85
CA LEU A 71 -11.56 -3.39 6.92
C LEU A 71 -11.59 -3.86 5.46
N LEU A 72 -11.75 -5.16 5.22
CA LEU A 72 -11.80 -5.80 3.89
C LEU A 72 -13.24 -6.03 3.38
N LEU A 73 -14.25 -5.83 4.23
CA LEU A 73 -15.62 -5.96 3.80
C LEU A 73 -15.99 -4.83 2.83
N ASP A 74 -16.68 -5.19 1.76
CA ASP A 74 -17.17 -4.22 0.79
C ASP A 74 -18.15 -3.24 1.46
N LYS A 75 -17.93 -1.94 1.26
CA LYS A 75 -18.77 -0.87 1.82
C LYS A 75 -19.93 -0.47 0.90
N ARG A 76 -19.85 -0.81 -0.38
CA ARG A 76 -20.71 -0.30 -1.46
C ARG A 76 -21.64 -1.38 -1.99
N ASP A 77 -21.18 -2.63 -2.05
CA ASP A 77 -21.97 -3.78 -2.50
C ASP A 77 -22.40 -4.66 -1.32
N VAL A 78 -23.67 -4.54 -0.95
CA VAL A 78 -24.28 -5.33 0.14
C VAL A 78 -24.26 -6.82 -0.18
N GLN A 79 -24.48 -7.22 -1.44
CA GLN A 79 -24.48 -8.64 -1.82
C GLN A 79 -23.08 -9.25 -1.70
N GLN A 80 -22.06 -8.47 -2.04
CA GLN A 80 -20.68 -8.91 -1.91
C GLN A 80 -20.25 -8.98 -0.43
N CYS A 81 -20.63 -7.99 0.38
CA CYS A 81 -20.43 -8.02 1.82
C CYS A 81 -21.10 -9.25 2.47
N ASP A 82 -22.32 -9.60 2.05
CA ASP A 82 -23.02 -10.78 2.55
C ASP A 82 -22.28 -12.08 2.21
N ARG A 83 -21.77 -12.21 0.98
CA ARG A 83 -20.94 -13.37 0.58
C ARG A 83 -19.67 -13.48 1.42
N GLN A 84 -18.97 -12.36 1.64
CA GLN A 84 -17.77 -12.30 2.47
C GLN A 84 -18.07 -12.69 3.92
N LEU A 85 -19.19 -12.23 4.48
CA LEU A 85 -19.65 -12.61 5.82
C LEU A 85 -20.01 -14.10 5.92
N VAL A 86 -20.64 -14.68 4.90
CA VAL A 86 -20.91 -16.13 4.85
C VAL A 86 -19.60 -16.91 4.85
N PHE A 87 -18.63 -16.53 4.02
CA PHE A 87 -17.32 -17.16 4.01
C PHE A 87 -16.63 -17.08 5.39
N LEU A 88 -16.69 -15.93 6.06
CA LEU A 88 -16.10 -15.76 7.38
C LEU A 88 -16.79 -16.60 8.46
N ARG A 89 -18.12 -16.80 8.38
CA ARG A 89 -18.86 -17.67 9.31
C ARG A 89 -18.39 -19.13 9.26
N ASP A 90 -17.93 -19.60 8.09
CA ASP A 90 -17.40 -20.96 7.94
C ASP A 90 -15.97 -21.10 8.48
N GLN A 91 -15.22 -20.00 8.55
CA GLN A 91 -13.79 -20.03 8.92
C GLN A 91 -13.52 -19.58 10.36
N GLU A 92 -14.32 -18.66 10.89
CA GLU A 92 -14.07 -17.98 12.16
C GLU A 92 -15.18 -18.23 13.19
N PRO A 93 -14.87 -18.13 14.49
CA PRO A 93 -15.88 -18.26 15.54
C PRO A 93 -17.01 -17.22 15.43
N PRO A 94 -18.23 -17.53 15.92
CA PRO A 94 -19.38 -16.62 15.88
C PRO A 94 -19.12 -15.28 16.57
N ASP A 95 -18.27 -15.28 17.59
CA ASP A 95 -17.89 -14.08 18.35
C ASP A 95 -17.18 -13.04 17.46
N VAL A 96 -16.34 -13.50 16.52
CA VAL A 96 -15.65 -12.62 15.57
C VAL A 96 -16.66 -11.95 14.64
N ILE A 97 -17.62 -12.71 14.12
CA ILE A 97 -18.67 -12.19 13.23
C ILE A 97 -19.53 -11.16 13.96
N THR A 98 -19.90 -11.45 15.20
CA THR A 98 -20.67 -10.53 16.04
C THR A 98 -19.92 -9.22 16.26
N GLN A 99 -18.62 -9.28 16.56
CA GLN A 99 -17.77 -8.11 16.70
C GLN A 99 -17.63 -7.31 15.39
N ILE A 100 -17.49 -8.00 14.25
CA ILE A 100 -17.45 -7.35 12.93
C ILE A 100 -18.72 -6.51 12.71
N LEU A 101 -19.90 -7.09 12.93
CA LEU A 101 -21.17 -6.41 12.73
C LEU A 101 -21.34 -5.21 13.68
N GLN A 102 -20.89 -5.33 14.93
CA GLN A 102 -20.94 -4.24 15.92
C GLN A 102 -20.03 -3.06 15.57
N MET A 103 -18.93 -3.31 14.84
CA MET A 103 -17.95 -2.30 14.43
C MET A 103 -18.11 -1.85 12.98
N GLN A 104 -19.02 -2.45 12.22
CA GLN A 104 -19.13 -2.21 10.78
C GLN A 104 -19.37 -0.74 10.45
N THR A 105 -20.26 -0.06 11.19
CA THR A 105 -20.52 1.38 11.01
C THR A 105 -19.28 2.23 11.30
N ASP A 106 -18.58 1.93 12.40
CA ASP A 106 -17.37 2.63 12.81
C ASP A 106 -16.25 2.46 11.76
N LEU A 107 -16.08 1.25 11.22
CA LEU A 107 -15.11 0.94 10.16
C LEU A 107 -15.51 1.54 8.79
N GLN A 108 -16.81 1.68 8.54
CA GLN A 108 -17.33 2.33 7.34
C GLN A 108 -17.01 3.83 7.33
N GLN A 109 -17.16 4.49 8.47
CA GLN A 109 -16.88 5.92 8.64
C GLN A 109 -15.39 6.25 8.87
N LEU A 110 -14.55 5.25 9.10
CA LEU A 110 -13.12 5.43 9.33
C LEU A 110 -12.42 6.11 8.14
N ASP A 111 -11.67 7.18 8.44
CA ASP A 111 -10.78 7.85 7.49
C ASP A 111 -9.76 6.85 6.93
N LEU A 112 -9.51 6.91 5.61
CA LEU A 112 -8.53 6.05 4.94
C LEU A 112 -7.15 6.14 5.60
N ARG A 113 -6.77 7.33 6.09
CA ARG A 113 -5.49 7.61 6.78
C ARG A 113 -5.32 6.82 8.07
N LEU A 114 -6.42 6.40 8.71
CA LEU A 114 -6.42 5.64 9.96
C LEU A 114 -6.34 4.13 9.77
N ARG A 115 -6.56 3.62 8.55
CA ARG A 115 -6.58 2.16 8.31
C ARG A 115 -5.25 1.49 8.62
N LEU A 116 -4.14 2.05 8.14
CA LEU A 116 -2.82 1.46 8.35
C LEU A 116 -2.33 1.60 9.80
N PRO A 117 -2.50 2.77 10.47
CA PRO A 117 -2.27 2.86 11.91
C PRO A 117 -3.08 1.84 12.71
N LEU A 118 -4.34 1.58 12.33
CA LEU A 118 -5.17 0.59 13.00
C LEU A 118 -4.61 -0.83 12.82
N ILE A 119 -4.07 -1.18 11.64
CA ILE A 119 -3.35 -2.45 11.43
C ILE A 119 -2.10 -2.54 12.32
N ASP A 120 -1.33 -1.46 12.43
CA ASP A 120 -0.15 -1.44 13.29
C ASP A 120 -0.52 -1.59 14.77
N LEU A 121 -1.69 -1.09 15.20
CA LEU A 121 -2.21 -1.27 16.56
C LEU A 121 -2.70 -2.69 16.86
N VAL A 122 -3.33 -3.38 15.90
CA VAL A 122 -3.76 -4.79 16.09
C VAL A 122 -2.61 -5.78 15.95
N THR A 123 -1.55 -5.39 15.24
CA THR A 123 -0.39 -6.26 14.95
C THR A 123 0.18 -6.95 16.20
N PRO A 124 0.46 -6.27 17.33
CA PRO A 124 0.99 -6.91 18.54
C PRO A 124 0.10 -8.06 19.06
N VAL A 125 -1.22 -7.92 18.95
CA VAL A 125 -2.17 -8.96 19.35
C VAL A 125 -2.11 -10.12 18.37
N LEU A 126 -2.15 -9.85 17.06
CA LEU A 126 -2.05 -10.87 16.01
C LEU A 126 -0.74 -11.65 16.05
N ARG A 127 0.35 -11.02 16.51
CA ARG A 127 1.66 -11.68 16.68
C ARG A 127 1.66 -12.75 17.78
N ARG A 128 0.75 -12.67 18.76
CA ARG A 128 0.63 -13.66 19.85
C ARG A 128 -0.04 -14.97 19.42
N PHE A 129 -0.71 -14.99 18.26
CA PHE A 129 -1.31 -16.20 17.71
C PHE A 129 -0.22 -17.21 17.28
N SER A 130 -0.60 -18.48 17.15
CA SER A 130 0.31 -19.51 16.63
C SER A 130 0.64 -19.26 15.15
N ALA A 131 1.73 -19.87 14.65
CA ALA A 131 2.10 -19.76 13.23
C ALA A 131 1.00 -20.29 12.30
N THR A 132 0.31 -21.37 12.69
CA THR A 132 -0.81 -21.93 11.92
C THR A 132 -1.99 -20.97 11.88
N GLN A 133 -2.31 -20.31 12.99
CA GLN A 133 -3.36 -19.30 13.06
C GLN A 133 -3.03 -18.08 12.20
N ARG A 134 -1.80 -17.55 12.29
CA ARG A 134 -1.37 -16.42 11.44
C ARG A 134 -1.45 -16.75 9.96
N GLN A 135 -1.03 -17.95 9.57
CA GLN A 135 -1.14 -18.40 8.18
C GLN A 135 -2.61 -18.49 7.74
N ARG A 136 -3.51 -18.98 8.60
CA ARG A 136 -4.95 -19.02 8.32
C ARG A 136 -5.53 -17.62 8.13
N ILE A 137 -5.15 -16.66 8.98
CA ILE A 137 -5.58 -15.26 8.86
C ILE A 137 -5.16 -14.69 7.50
N LEU A 138 -3.90 -14.90 7.09
CA LEU A 138 -3.41 -14.44 5.79
C LEU A 138 -4.14 -15.09 4.61
N GLN A 139 -4.48 -16.38 4.72
CA GLN A 139 -5.28 -17.09 3.72
C GLN A 139 -6.71 -16.56 3.63
N ASN A 140 -7.35 -16.27 4.76
CA ASN A 140 -8.68 -15.69 4.82
C ASN A 140 -8.69 -14.27 4.22
N VAL A 141 -7.71 -13.44 4.57
CA VAL A 141 -7.51 -12.11 3.98
C VAL A 141 -7.35 -12.20 2.46
N GLN A 142 -6.51 -13.12 1.98
CA GLN A 142 -6.33 -13.34 0.55
C GLN A 142 -7.65 -13.76 -0.12
N ALA A 143 -8.38 -14.72 0.46
CA ALA A 143 -9.65 -15.16 -0.07
C ALA A 143 -10.65 -13.99 -0.19
N LEU A 144 -10.82 -13.20 0.88
CA LEU A 144 -11.73 -12.05 0.91
C LEU A 144 -11.46 -11.03 -0.20
N ILE A 145 -10.18 -10.71 -0.43
CA ILE A 145 -9.74 -9.75 -1.46
C ILE A 145 -9.97 -10.30 -2.89
N HIS A 146 -9.97 -11.62 -3.06
CA HIS A 146 -10.20 -12.23 -4.37
C HIS A 146 -11.68 -12.52 -4.67
N MET A 147 -12.58 -12.42 -3.68
CA MET A 147 -13.99 -12.79 -3.85
C MET A 147 -14.76 -11.90 -4.85
N ASP A 148 -14.34 -10.64 -5.03
CA ASP A 148 -15.01 -9.67 -5.91
C ASP A 148 -14.38 -9.58 -7.31
N ASN A 149 -13.30 -10.35 -7.55
CA ASN A 149 -12.46 -10.29 -8.74
C ASN A 149 -11.92 -8.87 -9.07
N ARG A 150 -11.88 -7.95 -8.11
CA ARG A 150 -11.47 -6.55 -8.29
C ARG A 150 -10.57 -6.07 -7.15
N ILE A 151 -9.30 -6.39 -7.25
CA ILE A 151 -8.32 -5.98 -6.24
C ILE A 151 -8.05 -4.47 -6.32
N THR A 152 -8.39 -3.75 -5.27
CA THR A 152 -8.04 -2.34 -5.09
C THR A 152 -6.63 -2.17 -4.55
N LEU A 153 -6.01 -1.00 -4.81
CA LEU A 153 -4.70 -0.66 -4.23
C LEU A 153 -4.73 -0.70 -2.69
N SER A 154 -5.83 -0.26 -2.08
CA SER A 154 -5.99 -0.28 -0.62
C SER A 154 -5.99 -1.70 -0.04
N GLU A 155 -6.66 -2.65 -0.70
CA GLU A 155 -6.68 -4.05 -0.26
C GLU A 155 -5.31 -4.71 -0.41
N TYR A 156 -4.63 -4.43 -1.53
CA TYR A 156 -3.27 -4.90 -1.75
C TYR A 156 -2.30 -4.33 -0.70
N THR A 157 -2.43 -3.05 -0.35
CA THR A 157 -1.64 -2.41 0.72
C THR A 157 -1.88 -3.09 2.06
N LEU A 158 -3.15 -3.35 2.40
CA LEU A 158 -3.52 -4.01 3.65
C LEU A 158 -2.94 -5.42 3.73
N GLN A 159 -3.07 -6.20 2.66
CA GLN A 159 -2.52 -7.55 2.57
C GLN A 159 -1.00 -7.55 2.70
N ALA A 160 -0.30 -6.69 1.95
CA ALA A 160 1.15 -6.58 1.99
C ALA A 160 1.64 -6.19 3.38
N LEU A 161 0.98 -5.22 4.03
CA LEU A 161 1.32 -4.79 5.39
C LEU A 161 1.13 -5.92 6.40
N LEU A 162 -0.04 -6.57 6.40
CA LEU A 162 -0.33 -7.68 7.32
C LEU A 162 0.66 -8.83 7.13
N GLN A 163 0.91 -9.22 5.87
CA GLN A 163 1.87 -10.27 5.56
C GLN A 163 3.26 -9.92 6.11
N GLN A 164 3.73 -8.69 5.89
CA GLN A 164 5.01 -8.21 6.40
C GLN A 164 5.07 -8.26 7.93
N ARG A 165 4.05 -7.71 8.61
CA ARG A 165 4.00 -7.60 10.06
C ARG A 165 3.94 -8.96 10.76
N LEU A 166 3.21 -9.91 10.20
CA LEU A 166 3.07 -11.27 10.74
C LEU A 166 4.29 -12.14 10.44
N GLN A 167 4.92 -12.01 9.26
CA GLN A 167 6.15 -12.74 8.93
C GLN A 167 7.34 -12.32 9.80
N GLN A 168 7.46 -11.03 10.13
CA GLN A 168 8.49 -10.54 11.06
C GLN A 168 8.37 -11.17 12.46
N ALA A 169 7.17 -11.56 12.88
CA ALA A 169 6.94 -12.18 14.19
C ALA A 169 7.43 -13.63 14.25
N GLU A 170 7.60 -14.28 13.11
CA GLU A 170 8.00 -15.68 13.01
C GLU A 170 9.51 -15.88 13.15
N ASN A 171 10.29 -14.82 13.38
CA ASN A 171 11.76 -14.85 13.29
C ASN A 171 12.24 -15.57 12.02
N ARG A 172 11.43 -15.55 10.94
CA ARG A 172 11.84 -16.12 9.66
C ARG A 172 13.02 -15.30 9.19
N GLN A 173 14.10 -16.01 8.86
CA GLN A 173 15.33 -15.42 8.34
C GLN A 173 14.99 -14.36 7.28
N PRO A 174 15.70 -13.22 7.24
CA PRO A 174 15.52 -12.24 6.20
C PRO A 174 15.55 -12.97 4.84
N SER A 175 14.63 -12.59 3.94
CA SER A 175 14.55 -13.23 2.62
C SER A 175 15.95 -13.34 2.04
N ALA A 176 16.36 -14.55 1.66
CA ALA A 176 17.71 -14.79 1.17
C ALA A 176 18.03 -13.75 0.09
N ILE A 177 19.11 -12.99 0.31
CA ILE A 177 19.56 -11.98 -0.63
C ILE A 177 20.12 -12.73 -1.83
N GLU A 178 19.54 -12.50 -3.00
CA GLU A 178 19.93 -13.13 -4.26
C GLU A 178 20.51 -12.11 -5.25
N PHE A 179 20.04 -10.86 -5.19
CA PHE A 179 20.39 -9.84 -6.17
C PHE A 179 21.31 -8.79 -5.55
N HIS A 180 22.57 -8.82 -5.98
CA HIS A 180 23.60 -7.85 -5.62
C HIS A 180 23.79 -6.74 -6.65
N GLN A 181 23.18 -6.90 -7.83
CA GLN A 181 23.25 -5.95 -8.95
C GLN A 181 21.84 -5.75 -9.54
N LEU A 182 21.63 -4.62 -10.23
CA LEU A 182 20.34 -4.28 -10.84
C LEU A 182 20.05 -5.05 -12.13
N ALA A 183 21.07 -5.44 -12.89
CA ALA A 183 20.90 -6.15 -14.17
C ALA A 183 19.84 -7.29 -14.14
N PRO A 184 19.87 -8.25 -13.20
CA PRO A 184 18.90 -9.36 -13.16
C PRO A 184 17.48 -8.96 -12.72
N ILE A 185 17.29 -7.73 -12.23
CA ILE A 185 16.02 -7.18 -11.72
C ILE A 185 15.66 -5.87 -12.42
N TRP A 186 16.30 -5.56 -13.56
CA TRP A 186 16.11 -4.30 -14.27
C TRP A 186 14.66 -4.16 -14.76
N ALA A 187 14.16 -5.20 -15.45
CA ALA A 187 12.78 -5.26 -15.92
C ALA A 187 11.76 -5.16 -14.76
N ASP A 188 12.11 -5.69 -13.58
CA ASP A 188 11.27 -5.56 -12.38
C ASP A 188 11.19 -4.11 -11.90
N CYS A 189 12.31 -3.37 -11.94
CA CYS A 189 12.34 -1.94 -11.61
C CYS A 189 11.50 -1.14 -12.60
N LEU A 190 11.63 -1.40 -13.91
CA LEU A 190 10.84 -0.73 -14.94
C LEU A 190 9.34 -0.97 -14.76
N THR A 191 8.95 -2.20 -14.38
CA THR A 191 7.54 -2.56 -14.13
C THR A 191 6.96 -1.76 -12.96
N VAL A 192 7.70 -1.62 -11.86
CA VAL A 192 7.26 -0.84 -10.69
C VAL A 192 7.18 0.65 -11.00
N LEU A 193 8.19 1.22 -11.66
CA LEU A 193 8.19 2.64 -12.03
C LEU A 193 7.11 2.99 -13.04
N SER A 194 6.84 2.11 -14.00
CA SER A 194 5.74 2.31 -14.95
C SER A 194 4.38 2.32 -14.24
N ALA A 195 4.16 1.42 -13.28
CA ALA A 195 2.92 1.39 -12.52
C ALA A 195 2.68 2.72 -11.77
N LEU A 196 3.71 3.28 -11.14
CA LEU A 196 3.65 4.57 -10.46
C LEU A 196 3.35 5.71 -11.45
N ALA A 197 4.07 5.77 -12.57
CA ALA A 197 3.90 6.81 -13.57
C ALA A 197 2.48 6.82 -14.17
N HIS A 198 1.90 5.65 -14.41
CA HIS A 198 0.53 5.55 -14.95
C HIS A 198 -0.55 5.95 -13.95
N VAL A 199 -0.34 5.72 -12.65
CA VAL A 199 -1.29 6.10 -11.60
C VAL A 199 -1.20 7.60 -11.31
N GLY A 200 0.01 8.16 -11.35
CA GLY A 200 0.23 9.55 -10.97
C GLY A 200 -0.13 10.61 -12.00
N HIS A 201 -0.05 10.26 -13.28
CA HIS A 201 -0.20 11.27 -14.33
C HIS A 201 -1.26 10.88 -15.35
N SER A 202 -2.05 11.85 -15.80
CA SER A 202 -3.14 11.59 -16.74
C SER A 202 -2.71 11.63 -18.21
N THR A 203 -1.72 12.45 -18.56
CA THR A 203 -1.29 12.63 -19.96
C THR A 203 -0.17 11.66 -20.34
N PRO A 204 -0.18 11.07 -21.55
CA PRO A 204 0.88 10.16 -21.98
C PRO A 204 2.29 10.75 -21.89
N ALA A 205 2.44 12.05 -22.17
CA ALA A 205 3.71 12.76 -22.08
C ALA A 205 4.23 12.85 -20.64
N ASN A 206 3.36 13.18 -19.67
CA ASN A 206 3.77 13.27 -18.26
C ASN A 206 4.07 11.88 -17.69
N LYS A 207 3.31 10.84 -18.08
CA LYS A 207 3.60 9.46 -17.71
C LYS A 207 4.99 9.01 -18.19
N ASP A 208 5.30 9.24 -19.46
CA ASP A 208 6.61 8.86 -20.01
C ASP A 208 7.75 9.65 -19.35
N TYR A 209 7.55 10.96 -19.14
CA TYR A 209 8.54 11.80 -18.46
C TYR A 209 8.79 11.36 -17.01
N ALA A 210 7.74 11.08 -16.23
CA ALA A 210 7.87 10.61 -14.85
C ALA A 210 8.53 9.23 -14.74
N PHE A 211 8.19 8.33 -15.66
CA PHE A 211 8.85 7.03 -15.78
C PHE A 211 10.34 7.18 -16.06
N ARG A 212 10.71 7.94 -17.10
CA ARG A 212 12.11 8.19 -17.47
C ARG A 212 12.87 8.89 -16.35
N SER A 213 12.25 9.86 -15.69
CA SER A 213 12.83 10.55 -14.55
C SER A 213 13.15 9.59 -13.41
N GLY A 214 12.23 8.67 -13.08
CA GLY A 214 12.47 7.61 -12.10
C GLY A 214 13.60 6.66 -12.51
N VAL A 215 13.59 6.20 -13.77
CA VAL A 215 14.63 5.30 -14.30
C VAL A 215 16.02 5.94 -14.20
N SER A 216 16.14 7.25 -14.46
CA SER A 216 17.41 7.97 -14.39
C SER A 216 18.05 7.98 -12.99
N ARG A 217 17.25 7.78 -11.93
CA ARG A 217 17.72 7.68 -10.53
C ARG A 217 18.27 6.30 -10.19
N LEU A 218 17.96 5.27 -10.97
CA LEU A 218 18.49 3.94 -10.72
C LEU A 218 20.01 3.88 -11.02
N PRO A 219 20.81 3.22 -10.17
CA PRO A 219 22.23 3.10 -10.40
C PRO A 219 22.53 2.37 -11.72
N SER A 220 23.49 2.89 -12.47
CA SER A 220 23.87 2.35 -13.79
C SER A 220 22.77 2.38 -14.85
N ALA A 221 21.75 3.24 -14.72
CA ALA A 221 20.64 3.33 -15.69
C ALA A 221 21.11 3.47 -17.15
N THR A 222 22.20 4.20 -17.40
CA THR A 222 22.77 4.39 -18.75
C THR A 222 23.40 3.13 -19.36
N ARG A 223 23.59 2.07 -18.58
CA ARG A 223 24.18 0.79 -19.03
C ARG A 223 23.14 -0.27 -19.35
N HIS A 224 21.86 0.05 -19.21
CA HIS A 224 20.75 -0.88 -19.38
C HIS A 224 19.81 -0.39 -20.49
N GLU A 225 19.21 -1.33 -21.20
CA GLU A 225 18.25 -1.02 -22.26
C GLU A 225 17.03 -0.31 -21.65
N MET A 226 16.68 0.82 -22.25
CA MET A 226 15.48 1.55 -21.94
C MET A 226 14.43 1.21 -23.01
N PRO A 227 13.20 0.84 -22.63
CA PRO A 227 12.17 0.56 -23.60
C PRO A 227 11.81 1.83 -24.38
N ASP A 228 11.51 1.66 -25.67
CA ASP A 228 11.15 2.77 -26.57
C ASP A 228 9.81 3.42 -26.20
N SER A 229 8.96 2.71 -25.45
CA SER A 229 7.68 3.19 -24.96
C SER A 229 7.44 2.77 -23.53
N LEU A 230 6.60 3.54 -22.83
CA LEU A 230 6.16 3.25 -21.47
C LEU A 230 5.49 1.87 -21.40
N PRO A 231 6.00 0.92 -20.58
CA PRO A 231 5.40 -0.39 -20.42
C PRO A 231 3.95 -0.30 -19.95
N GLN A 232 3.08 -1.19 -20.43
CA GLN A 232 1.70 -1.28 -19.93
C GLN A 232 1.66 -1.83 -18.50
N ILE A 233 0.68 -1.39 -17.70
CA ILE A 233 0.51 -1.89 -16.34
C ILE A 233 -0.06 -3.30 -16.39
N ASN A 234 0.57 -4.22 -15.67
CA ASN A 234 0.00 -5.52 -15.36
C ASN A 234 0.17 -5.78 -13.85
N LEU A 235 -0.95 -5.86 -13.12
CA LEU A 235 -0.94 -6.03 -11.66
C LEU A 235 -0.27 -7.34 -11.21
N ALA A 236 -0.44 -8.42 -11.98
CA ALA A 236 0.22 -9.69 -11.69
C ALA A 236 1.73 -9.60 -11.91
N ALA A 237 2.17 -8.84 -12.92
CA ALA A 237 3.59 -8.56 -13.14
C ALA A 237 4.14 -7.68 -12.02
N PHE A 238 3.41 -6.63 -11.62
CA PHE A 238 3.79 -5.74 -10.52
C PHE A 238 4.04 -6.51 -9.21
N GLY A 239 3.09 -7.36 -8.78
CA GLY A 239 3.27 -8.17 -7.56
C GLY A 239 4.45 -9.16 -7.63
N LYS A 240 4.68 -9.77 -8.81
CA LYS A 240 5.85 -10.63 -9.04
C LYS A 240 7.16 -9.85 -8.95
N SER A 241 7.20 -8.66 -9.54
CA SER A 241 8.37 -7.77 -9.50
C SER A 241 8.68 -7.33 -8.09
N LEU A 242 7.68 -6.94 -7.28
CA LEU A 242 7.90 -6.63 -5.86
C LEU A 242 8.49 -7.81 -5.08
N THR A 243 7.99 -9.03 -5.34
CA THR A 243 8.51 -10.25 -4.70
C THR A 243 9.99 -10.50 -5.04
N ARG A 244 10.39 -10.27 -6.30
CA ARG A 244 11.78 -10.41 -6.75
C ARG A 244 12.67 -9.30 -6.17
N LEU A 245 12.23 -8.05 -6.24
CA LEU A 245 12.95 -6.89 -5.69
C LEU A 245 13.20 -7.01 -4.18
N ARG A 246 12.30 -7.67 -3.44
CA ARG A 246 12.48 -7.96 -2.01
C ARG A 246 13.73 -8.83 -1.72
N ARG A 247 14.23 -9.58 -2.70
CA ARG A 247 15.45 -10.42 -2.59
C ARG A 247 16.73 -9.66 -2.98
N ALA A 248 16.64 -8.36 -3.27
CA ALA A 248 17.80 -7.53 -3.52
C ALA A 248 18.52 -7.12 -2.23
N THR A 249 19.77 -6.65 -2.34
CA THR A 249 20.49 -6.04 -1.20
C THR A 249 19.78 -4.78 -0.69
N PRO A 250 19.92 -4.41 0.60
CA PRO A 250 19.31 -3.21 1.17
C PRO A 250 19.61 -1.93 0.38
N LYS A 251 20.85 -1.77 -0.09
CA LYS A 251 21.28 -0.62 -0.90
C LYS A 251 20.51 -0.51 -2.21
N LEU A 252 20.25 -1.64 -2.89
CA LEU A 252 19.48 -1.64 -4.13
C LEU A 252 18.00 -1.32 -3.87
N LYS A 253 17.42 -1.83 -2.79
CA LYS A 253 16.03 -1.51 -2.43
C LYS A 253 15.85 -0.01 -2.14
N GLN A 254 16.81 0.60 -1.43
CA GLN A 254 16.81 2.04 -1.18
C GLN A 254 16.86 2.83 -2.50
N ALA A 255 17.73 2.43 -3.44
CA ALA A 255 17.80 3.08 -4.74
C ALA A 255 16.50 2.94 -5.56
N VAL A 256 15.84 1.78 -5.49
CA VAL A 256 14.54 1.57 -6.14
C VAL A 256 13.47 2.46 -5.51
N ILE A 257 13.45 2.60 -4.18
CA ILE A 257 12.49 3.47 -3.50
C ILE A 257 12.74 4.94 -3.80
N ASP A 258 14.00 5.38 -3.87
CA ASP A 258 14.36 6.74 -4.27
C ASP A 258 13.87 7.04 -5.69
N ALA A 259 14.09 6.11 -6.63
CA ALA A 259 13.54 6.21 -7.97
C ALA A 259 12.01 6.28 -7.98
N CYS A 260 11.33 5.47 -7.17
CA CYS A 260 9.87 5.47 -7.05
C CYS A 260 9.33 6.78 -6.47
N ALA A 261 9.99 7.31 -5.43
CA ALA A 261 9.65 8.60 -4.83
C ALA A 261 9.78 9.73 -5.86
N HIS A 262 10.84 9.71 -6.66
CA HIS A 262 11.07 10.71 -7.70
C HIS A 262 10.06 10.61 -8.86
N THR A 263 9.56 9.42 -9.18
CA THR A 263 8.48 9.25 -10.16
C THR A 263 7.19 9.91 -9.69
N VAL A 264 6.88 9.81 -8.38
CA VAL A 264 5.65 10.37 -7.80
C VAL A 264 5.76 11.87 -7.50
N LEU A 265 6.92 12.36 -7.08
CA LEU A 265 7.09 13.75 -6.63
C LEU A 265 7.30 14.77 -7.78
N LEU A 266 7.06 14.39 -9.02
CA LEU A 266 7.47 15.16 -10.18
C LEU A 266 6.66 16.45 -10.37
N ASP A 267 5.37 16.42 -10.04
CA ASP A 267 4.46 17.58 -10.08
C ASP A 267 4.37 18.32 -8.74
N GLN A 268 5.18 17.91 -7.75
CA GLN A 268 5.18 18.40 -6.37
C GLN A 268 3.82 18.23 -5.64
N THR A 269 2.88 17.46 -6.21
CA THR A 269 1.56 17.21 -5.64
C THR A 269 1.27 15.71 -5.58
N VAL A 270 1.42 15.12 -4.40
CA VAL A 270 1.16 13.68 -4.23
C VAL A 270 -0.33 13.44 -4.03
N THR A 271 -0.96 12.73 -4.95
CA THR A 271 -2.34 12.25 -4.82
C THR A 271 -2.42 11.09 -3.82
N VAL A 272 -3.63 10.84 -3.31
CA VAL A 272 -3.89 9.70 -2.42
C VAL A 272 -3.50 8.38 -3.09
N GLN A 273 -3.82 8.18 -4.38
CA GLN A 273 -3.54 6.94 -5.10
C GLN A 273 -2.04 6.70 -5.29
N GLU A 274 -1.27 7.74 -5.60
CA GLU A 274 0.19 7.63 -5.71
C GLU A 274 0.84 7.34 -4.35
N SER A 275 0.37 8.01 -3.29
CA SER A 275 0.88 7.77 -1.94
C SER A 275 0.63 6.32 -1.50
N GLU A 276 -0.54 5.77 -1.80
CA GLU A 276 -0.88 4.38 -1.51
C GLU A 276 -0.02 3.42 -2.34
N LEU A 277 0.14 3.67 -3.65
CA LEU A 277 0.97 2.80 -4.50
C LEU A 277 2.44 2.83 -4.09
N LEU A 278 2.99 4.00 -3.77
CA LEU A 278 4.36 4.10 -3.26
C LEU A 278 4.51 3.40 -1.91
N ARG A 279 3.51 3.53 -1.03
CA ARG A 279 3.47 2.86 0.27
C ARG A 279 3.47 1.33 0.12
N ILE A 280 2.73 0.79 -0.86
CA ILE A 280 2.79 -0.64 -1.23
C ILE A 280 4.22 -1.07 -1.56
N VAL A 281 4.93 -0.30 -2.39
CA VAL A 281 6.30 -0.61 -2.80
C VAL A 281 7.23 -0.64 -1.57
N VAL A 282 7.17 0.39 -0.74
CA VAL A 282 7.98 0.54 0.47
C VAL A 282 7.78 -0.63 1.45
N ILE A 283 6.51 -0.95 1.75
CA ILE A 283 6.12 -2.08 2.63
C ILE A 283 6.64 -3.40 2.03
N SER A 284 6.40 -3.63 0.75
CA SER A 284 6.79 -4.88 0.08
C SER A 284 8.30 -5.10 0.06
N LEU A 285 9.08 -4.02 -0.03
CA LEU A 285 10.55 -4.08 -0.01
C LEU A 285 11.16 -4.14 1.39
N ASN A 286 10.36 -4.05 2.48
CA ASN A 286 10.83 -3.97 3.87
C ASN A 286 11.78 -2.79 4.11
N CYS A 287 11.44 -1.61 3.60
CA CYS A 287 12.24 -0.41 3.78
C CYS A 287 11.53 0.59 4.71
N PRO A 288 12.28 1.49 5.38
CA PRO A 288 11.67 2.54 6.19
C PRO A 288 10.78 3.42 5.30
N MET A 289 9.63 3.84 5.85
CA MET A 289 8.72 4.72 5.13
C MET A 289 9.36 6.10 4.94
N PRO A 290 9.36 6.65 3.71
CA PRO A 290 9.80 8.02 3.50
C PRO A 290 8.92 9.01 4.28
N PRO A 291 9.50 10.05 4.91
CA PRO A 291 8.79 10.96 5.82
C PRO A 291 7.65 11.76 5.16
N PHE A 292 7.70 11.96 3.85
CA PHE A 292 6.63 12.64 3.10
C PHE A 292 5.37 11.80 2.94
N LEU A 293 5.45 10.47 3.11
CA LEU A 293 4.27 9.60 3.16
C LEU A 293 3.61 9.60 4.54
N ASP A 294 4.30 10.11 5.57
CA ASP A 294 3.75 10.31 6.92
C ASP A 294 3.28 11.75 7.16
N ALA A 295 3.60 12.67 6.25
CA ALA A 295 3.16 14.06 6.28
C ALA A 295 1.72 14.20 5.72
N PRO A 296 0.92 15.15 6.22
CA PRO A 296 -0.43 15.38 5.72
C PRO A 296 -0.39 15.69 4.23
N LEU A 297 -1.02 14.84 3.41
CA LEU A 297 -1.44 15.23 2.07
C LEU A 297 -2.40 16.41 2.25
N HIS A 298 -1.97 17.58 1.80
CA HIS A 298 -2.72 18.81 1.96
C HIS A 298 -4.09 18.63 1.31
N ASN A 299 -5.15 18.67 2.12
CA ASN A 299 -6.51 18.71 1.60
C ASN A 299 -6.74 20.15 1.13
N PRO A 300 -7.07 20.42 -0.15
CA PRO A 300 -7.55 21.74 -0.52
C PRO A 300 -8.89 21.93 0.19
N SER A 301 -8.85 22.62 1.32
CA SER A 301 -10.03 22.98 2.08
C SER A 301 -10.37 24.41 1.68
N SER A 302 -11.58 24.57 1.14
CA SER A 302 -12.23 25.80 0.63
C SER A 302 -11.98 26.14 -0.84
#